data_AF-A0A3D0CX93-F1
#
_entry.id   AF-A0A3D0CX93-F1
#
_cell.length_a   1.000
_cell.length_b   1.000
_cell.length_c   1.000
_cell.angle_alpha   90.00
_cell.angle_beta   90.00
_cell.angle_gamma   90.00
#
_symmetry.space_group_name_H-M   'P 1'
#
loop_
_entity.id
_entity.type
_entity.pdbx_description
1 polymer ?
#
loop_
_entity_poly.entity_id
_entity_poly.type
_entity_poly.pdbx_seq_one_letter_code
_entity_poly.pdbx_strand_id
1 'polypeptide(L)'
;LLRRAARYAADRAPGLNELLIERNGATYHYEIPSAWHEAGNEQALSALAALGDELVPILLELTGSIVIHRLERFSSLREVGIRFSKESAS
;
A
#
# COMPACT_ATOMS: atom_id res chain seq x y z
N LEU A 1 9.14 3.39 5.44
CA LEU A 1 8.59 2.08 5.02
C LEU A 1 7.77 2.22 3.75
N LEU A 2 6.75 3.07 3.74
CA LEU A 2 5.89 3.27 2.55
C LEU A 2 6.68 3.64 1.28
N ARG A 3 7.62 4.59 1.36
CA ARG A 3 8.52 4.93 0.24
C ARG A 3 9.35 3.75 -0.27
N ARG A 4 9.77 2.85 0.63
CA ARG A 4 10.53 1.65 0.26
C ARG A 4 9.61 0.67 -0.48
N ALA A 5 8.43 0.37 0.06
CA ALA A 5 7.46 -0.51 -0.55
C ALA A 5 7.00 0.00 -1.93
N ALA A 6 6.69 1.29 -2.05
CA ALA A 6 6.30 1.91 -3.31
C ALA A 6 7.37 1.75 -4.40
N ARG A 7 8.65 1.93 -4.05
CA ARG A 7 9.75 1.73 -4.99
C ARG A 7 9.88 0.29 -5.48
N TYR A 8 9.67 -0.71 -4.63
CA TYR A 8 9.71 -2.12 -5.05
C TYR A 8 8.49 -2.50 -5.88
N ALA A 9 7.32 -2.00 -5.50
CA ALA A 9 6.08 -2.27 -6.23
C ALA A 9 6.04 -1.52 -7.58
N ALA A 10 6.81 -0.44 -7.77
CA ALA A 10 6.87 0.33 -9.01
C ALA A 10 7.31 -0.51 -10.23
N ASP A 11 8.09 -1.57 -10.03
CA ASP A 11 8.47 -2.51 -11.10
C ASP A 11 7.24 -3.24 -11.67
N ARG A 12 6.25 -3.53 -10.83
CA ARG A 12 5.00 -4.21 -11.20
C ARG A 12 3.85 -3.25 -11.52
N ALA A 13 3.89 -2.05 -10.93
CA ALA A 13 2.89 -1.02 -11.09
C ALA A 13 3.56 0.36 -11.27
N PRO A 14 3.94 0.72 -12.52
CA PRO A 14 4.72 1.92 -12.79
C PRO A 14 4.11 3.23 -12.30
N GLY A 15 2.78 3.31 -12.16
CA GLY A 15 2.07 4.47 -11.60
C GLY A 15 2.46 4.79 -10.15
N LEU A 16 3.08 3.87 -9.42
CA LEU A 16 3.65 4.15 -8.10
C LEU A 16 4.87 5.08 -8.14
N ASN A 17 5.51 5.27 -9.29
CA ASN A 17 6.59 6.25 -9.44
C ASN A 17 6.10 7.69 -9.34
N GLU A 18 4.81 7.92 -9.58
CA GLU A 18 4.17 9.23 -9.46
C GLU A 18 3.66 9.50 -8.04
N LEU A 19 3.74 8.51 -7.12
CA LEU A 19 3.39 8.71 -5.72
C LEU A 19 4.46 9.55 -5.01
N LEU A 20 4.09 10.74 -4.58
CA LEU A 20 4.97 11.60 -3.80
C LEU A 20 4.84 11.28 -2.31
N ILE A 21 5.96 10.96 -1.67
CA ILE A 21 6.04 10.76 -0.22
C ILE A 21 7.16 11.62 0.31
N GLU A 22 6.82 12.75 0.91
CA GLU A 22 7.78 13.71 1.45
C GLU A 22 7.69 13.79 2.98
N ARG A 23 8.84 13.98 3.62
CA ARG A 23 8.91 14.22 5.06
C ARG A 23 9.07 15.72 5.27
N ASN A 24 8.09 16.35 5.89
CA ASN A 24 8.13 17.76 6.25
C ASN A 24 8.27 17.89 7.78
N GLY A 25 9.52 17.90 8.26
CA GLY A 25 9.82 17.89 9.69
C GLY A 25 9.31 16.62 10.40
N ALA A 26 8.29 16.78 11.25
CA ALA A 26 7.67 15.70 12.01
C ALA A 26 6.44 15.08 11.29
N THR A 27 6.01 15.65 10.17
CA THR A 27 4.86 15.15 9.40
C THR A 27 5.32 14.51 8.08
N TYR A 28 4.43 13.72 7.50
CA TYR A 28 4.57 13.21 6.14
C TYR A 28 3.50 13.84 5.27
N HIS A 29 3.92 14.31 4.10
CA HIS A 29 3.05 14.76 3.02
C HIS A 29 2.97 13.66 1.97
N TYR A 30 1.76 13.41 1.47
CA TYR A 30 1.46 12.38 0.48
C TYR A 30 0.67 13.00 -0.65
N GLU A 31 1.12 12.81 -1.89
CA GLU A 31 0.35 13.11 -3.09
C GLU A 31 0.20 11.86 -3.92
N ILE A 32 -1.04 11.53 -4.26
CA ILE A 32 -1.36 10.40 -5.15
C ILE A 32 -1.39 10.89 -6.61
N PRO A 33 -1.11 10.01 -7.57
CA PRO A 33 -1.23 10.35 -8.99
C PRO A 33 -2.63 10.88 -9.30
N SER A 34 -2.73 11.89 -10.17
CA SER A 34 -4.01 12.55 -10.49
C SER A 34 -5.05 11.54 -10.99
N ALA A 35 -4.62 10.58 -11.83
CA ALA A 35 -5.46 9.50 -12.36
C ALA A 35 -6.13 8.64 -11.28
N TRP A 36 -5.58 8.59 -10.06
CA TRP A 36 -6.13 7.78 -8.97
C TRP A 36 -7.32 8.44 -8.25
N HIS A 37 -7.62 9.71 -8.55
CA HIS A 37 -8.80 10.40 -8.04
C HIS A 37 -10.10 9.89 -8.69
N GLU A 38 -10.00 9.19 -9.82
CA GLU A 38 -11.14 8.60 -10.50
C GLU A 38 -11.61 7.35 -9.77
N ALA A 39 -12.88 7.36 -9.33
CA ALA A 39 -13.49 6.21 -8.69
C ALA A 39 -13.51 5.01 -9.64
N GLY A 40 -13.08 3.85 -9.14
CA GLY A 40 -13.04 2.61 -9.92
C GLY A 40 -11.87 2.48 -10.89
N ASN A 41 -10.84 3.33 -10.79
CA ASN A 41 -9.62 3.17 -11.58
C ASN A 41 -8.90 1.85 -11.22
N GLU A 42 -9.04 0.84 -12.07
CA GLU A 42 -8.47 -0.50 -11.87
C GLU A 42 -6.94 -0.49 -11.78
N GLN A 43 -6.27 0.44 -12.48
CA GLN A 43 -4.81 0.58 -12.43
C GLN A 43 -4.37 1.11 -11.06
N ALA A 44 -5.13 2.06 -10.50
CA ALA A 44 -4.89 2.56 -9.15
C ALA A 44 -5.11 1.46 -8.10
N LEU A 45 -6.19 0.68 -8.23
CA LEU A 45 -6.47 -0.45 -7.34
C LEU A 45 -5.39 -1.53 -7.42
N SER A 46 -4.93 -1.87 -8.63
CA SER A 46 -3.84 -2.82 -8.85
C SER A 46 -2.52 -2.33 -8.25
N ALA A 47 -2.21 -1.05 -8.41
CA ALA A 47 -1.02 -0.43 -7.83
C ALA A 47 -1.06 -0.42 -6.29
N LEU A 48 -2.22 -0.15 -5.68
CA LEU A 48 -2.42 -0.22 -4.24
C LEU A 48 -2.27 -1.65 -3.70
N ALA A 49 -2.78 -2.66 -4.43
CA ALA A 49 -2.58 -4.06 -4.08
C ALA A 49 -1.09 -4.44 -4.12
N ALA A 50 -0.37 -4.07 -5.19
CA ALA A 50 1.07 -4.30 -5.33
C ALA A 50 1.88 -3.60 -4.22
N LEU A 51 1.49 -2.39 -3.83
CA LEU A 51 2.06 -1.70 -2.67
C LEU A 51 1.82 -2.48 -1.37
N GLY A 52 0.63 -3.06 -1.21
CA GLY A 52 0.28 -3.95 -0.11
C GLY A 52 1.22 -5.15 -0.02
N ASP A 53 1.43 -5.86 -1.13
CA ASP A 53 2.32 -7.03 -1.19
C ASP A 53 3.74 -6.74 -0.66
N GLU A 54 4.27 -5.55 -0.93
CA GLU A 54 5.59 -5.12 -0.46
C GLU A 54 5.56 -4.59 0.98
N LEU A 55 4.48 -3.91 1.38
CA LEU A 55 4.38 -3.24 2.68
C LEU A 55 4.07 -4.21 3.82
N VAL A 56 3.20 -5.21 3.58
CA VAL A 56 2.71 -6.13 4.62
C VAL A 56 3.83 -6.95 5.27
N PRO A 57 4.78 -7.56 4.53
CA PRO A 57 5.89 -8.29 5.15
C PRO A 57 6.74 -7.39 6.05
N ILE A 58 7.00 -6.15 5.63
CA ILE A 58 7.77 -5.17 6.39
C ILE A 58 7.04 -4.79 7.68
N LEU A 59 5.73 -4.56 7.61
CA LEU A 59 4.93 -4.25 8.79
C LEU A 59 4.88 -5.44 9.75
N LEU A 60 4.72 -6.66 9.23
CA LEU A 60 4.68 -7.86 10.05
C LEU A 60 6.01 -8.07 10.81
N GLU A 61 7.14 -7.90 10.12
CA GLU A 61 8.48 -8.00 10.73
C GLU A 61 8.69 -6.98 11.85
N LEU A 62 8.25 -5.74 11.65
CA LEU A 62 8.52 -4.63 12.59
C LEU A 62 7.51 -4.52 13.73
N THR A 63 6.28 -4.98 13.52
CA THR A 63 5.17 -4.72 14.45
C THR A 63 4.48 -5.98 14.96
N GLY A 64 4.81 -7.14 14.39
CA GLY A 64 4.17 -8.41 14.69
C GLY A 64 2.74 -8.53 14.15
N SER A 65 2.14 -9.69 14.37
CA SER A 65 0.83 -10.04 13.80
C SER A 65 -0.33 -9.21 14.37
N ILE A 66 -0.22 -8.68 15.59
CA ILE A 66 -1.31 -7.93 16.24
C ILE A 66 -1.67 -6.67 15.45
N VAL A 67 -0.66 -5.93 14.98
CA VAL A 67 -0.90 -4.70 14.19
C VAL A 67 -1.49 -5.03 12.83
N ILE A 68 -1.01 -6.10 12.19
CA ILE A 68 -1.56 -6.63 10.93
C ILE A 68 -3.06 -6.97 11.07
N HIS A 69 -3.44 -7.72 12.10
CA HIS A 69 -4.85 -8.05 12.36
C HIS A 69 -5.71 -6.80 12.63
N ARG A 70 -5.13 -5.75 13.22
CA ARG A 70 -5.85 -4.47 13.39
C ARG A 70 -6.04 -3.75 12.05
N LEU A 71 -5.03 -3.76 11.18
CA LEU A 71 -5.11 -3.15 9.85
C LEU A 71 -6.15 -3.84 8.96
N GLU A 72 -6.34 -5.16 9.10
CA GLU A 72 -7.40 -5.90 8.37
C GLU A 72 -8.82 -5.45 8.69
N ARG A 73 -9.03 -4.82 9.86
CA ARG A 73 -10.34 -4.34 10.28
C ARG A 73 -10.78 -3.07 9.52
N PHE A 74 -9.87 -2.40 8.82
CA PHE A 74 -10.20 -1.25 7.99
C PHE A 74 -10.71 -1.72 6.64
N SER A 75 -12.03 -1.66 6.43
CA SER A 75 -12.67 -2.12 5.19
C SER A 75 -12.12 -1.40 3.96
N SER A 76 -11.81 -0.11 4.09
CA SER A 76 -11.21 0.71 3.04
C SER A 76 -9.92 0.13 2.47
N LEU A 77 -9.06 -0.48 3.31
CA LEU A 77 -7.84 -1.14 2.84
C LEU A 77 -8.16 -2.40 2.04
N ARG A 78 -9.21 -3.14 2.44
CA ARG A 78 -9.64 -4.32 1.70
C ARG A 78 -10.33 -3.97 0.39
N GLU A 79 -11.11 -2.90 0.37
CA GLU A 79 -11.78 -2.41 -0.85
C GLU A 79 -10.76 -2.04 -1.93
N VAL A 80 -9.59 -1.52 -1.54
CA VAL A 80 -8.50 -1.20 -2.48
C VAL A 80 -7.50 -2.32 -2.73
N GLY A 81 -7.85 -3.56 -2.38
CA GLY A 81 -7.03 -4.73 -2.69
C GLY A 81 -5.85 -5.00 -1.74
N ILE A 82 -5.64 -4.18 -0.71
CA ILE A 82 -4.61 -4.45 0.30
C ILE A 82 -5.11 -5.57 1.22
N ARG A 83 -4.35 -6.67 1.29
CA ARG A 83 -4.64 -7.85 2.12
C ARG A 83 -3.44 -8.11 3.02
N PHE A 84 -3.69 -8.30 4.32
CA PHE A 84 -2.63 -8.45 5.32
C PHE A 84 -2.43 -9.90 5.76
N SER A 85 -3.39 -10.78 5.48
CA SER A 85 -3.27 -12.23 5.63
C SER A 85 -2.80 -12.80 4.30
N LYS A 86 -1.70 -13.56 4.32
CA LYS A 86 -1.46 -14.55 3.28
C LYS A 86 -2.56 -15.59 3.48
N GLU A 87 -3.61 -15.54 2.67
CA GLU A 87 -4.39 -16.74 2.44
C GLU A 87 -3.43 -17.72 1.79
N SER A 88 -2.81 -18.58 2.60
CA SER A 88 -2.16 -19.77 2.09
C SER A 88 -3.27 -20.56 1.41
N ALA A 89 -3.40 -20.38 0.09
CA ALA A 89 -4.22 -21.23 -0.75
C ALA A 89 -3.86 -22.68 -0.36
N SER A 90 -4.80 -23.33 0.31
CA SER A 90 -4.76 -24.74 0.68
C SER A 90 -5.62 -25.50 -0.31
#